data_AF-A0AA48H5G2-F1
#
_entry.id   AF-A0AA48H5G2-F1
#
_cell.length_a   1.000
_cell.length_b   1.000
_cell.length_c   1.000
_cell.angle_alpha   90.00
_cell.angle_beta   90.00
_cell.angle_gamma   90.00
#
_symmetry.space_group_name_H-M   'P 1'
#
loop_
_entity.id
_entity.type
_entity.pdbx_description
1 polymer ?
#
loop_
_entity_poly.entity_id
_entity_poly.type
_entity_poly.pdbx_seq_one_letter_code
_entity_poly.pdbx_strand_id
1 'polypeptide(L)'
;MERRTNMPKHTALAITLLGVPALIAQAPAKTTGQQIAAARPAIKAANDAFDFEKAQQIALGLLPTTKPTFDATSVRAADQSTKAYADYTMAYYMAYQACDNMGQWEKGREYLKTACDLAKESVESGKAKLTEARDDYKKLAGQFQALLDRNAEAVAALKAKSKLEDYEEASMTMVKDWEARKAENDKWAAFFQYDLDWAQRQYDDFKKFLDAQDSRIKGQNEEIAKFILQRDKKIKDMDAEVAKFTVEQHHKSQWAEGVVTTPAYMNAFPEKADKVAFVRRLIVLDPESPALRQALKDVLDGKSGVQPKAAAKARKK
;
A
#
# COMPACT_ATOMS: atom_id res chain seq x y z
N MET A 1 4.78 85.40 7.82
CA MET A 1 6.14 85.59 8.39
C MET A 1 6.14 84.99 9.78
N GLU A 2 7.18 84.22 10.06
CA GLU A 2 7.67 83.79 11.38
C GLU A 2 6.95 82.68 12.18
N ARG A 3 7.78 81.66 12.40
CA ARG A 3 7.68 80.45 13.24
C ARG A 3 7.56 80.81 14.73
N ARG A 4 6.96 79.94 15.55
CA ARG A 4 7.65 78.84 16.25
C ARG A 4 6.69 78.05 17.14
N THR A 5 6.80 76.74 16.97
CA THR A 5 6.27 75.62 17.74
C THR A 5 6.87 75.54 19.14
N ASN A 6 6.05 75.25 20.14
CA ASN A 6 6.44 74.62 21.40
C ASN A 6 5.29 73.74 21.89
N MET A 7 5.54 72.44 22.01
CA MET A 7 4.74 71.49 22.78
C MET A 7 5.70 70.53 23.46
N PRO A 8 5.52 70.24 24.76
CA PRO A 8 6.00 69.00 25.32
C PRO A 8 4.87 68.19 25.99
N LYS A 9 5.17 66.89 26.11
CA LYS A 9 4.58 65.87 26.99
C LYS A 9 3.40 65.07 26.42
N HIS A 10 3.74 63.90 25.87
CA HIS A 10 2.94 62.69 26.10
C HIS A 10 3.86 61.52 26.46
N THR A 11 3.84 61.20 27.75
CA THR A 11 4.17 59.90 28.31
C THR A 11 3.14 58.89 27.76
N ALA A 12 3.56 57.93 26.95
CA ALA A 12 2.71 56.82 26.53
C ALA A 12 3.15 55.55 27.26
N LEU A 13 2.32 55.15 28.22
CA LEU A 13 2.37 53.89 28.95
C LEU A 13 2.03 52.76 27.96
N ALA A 14 2.97 51.84 27.72
CA ALA A 14 2.73 50.65 26.92
C ALA A 14 2.07 49.56 27.80
N ILE A 15 0.78 49.32 27.58
CA ILE A 15 0.05 48.13 28.01
C ILE A 15 -0.61 47.54 26.75
N THR A 16 -0.89 46.23 26.79
CA THR A 16 -1.59 45.37 25.80
C THR A 16 -0.75 44.91 24.59
N LEU A 17 -0.65 43.62 24.23
CA LEU A 17 -1.40 42.40 24.57
C LEU A 17 -0.43 41.20 24.66
N LEU A 18 -0.54 40.41 25.74
CA LEU A 18 -0.08 39.03 25.77
C LEU A 18 -0.96 38.22 24.81
N GLY A 19 -0.38 37.74 23.71
CA GLY A 19 -1.04 36.81 22.79
C GLY A 19 -1.26 35.47 23.49
N VAL A 20 -2.49 35.21 23.91
CA VAL A 20 -2.97 33.88 24.27
C VAL A 20 -3.02 33.07 22.97
N PRO A 21 -2.25 31.98 22.80
CA PRO A 21 -2.52 31.07 21.70
C PRO A 21 -3.87 30.42 21.98
N ALA A 22 -4.88 30.80 21.19
CA ALA A 22 -6.14 30.10 21.15
C ALA A 22 -5.85 28.62 20.85
N LEU A 23 -6.09 27.75 21.83
CA LEU A 23 -6.24 26.32 21.63
C LEU A 23 -7.44 26.13 20.69
N ILE A 24 -7.20 26.14 19.39
CA ILE A 24 -8.11 25.51 18.45
C ILE A 24 -8.05 24.03 18.80
N ALA A 25 -9.12 23.51 19.40
CA ALA A 25 -9.33 22.08 19.54
C ALA A 25 -9.26 21.47 18.14
N GLN A 26 -8.08 21.02 17.74
CA GLN A 26 -7.91 20.24 16.52
C GLN A 26 -8.76 18.99 16.71
N ALA A 27 -9.76 18.80 15.84
CA ALA A 27 -10.42 17.52 15.75
C ALA A 27 -9.34 16.43 15.68
N PRO A 28 -9.49 15.30 16.38
CA PRO A 28 -8.45 14.28 16.44
C PRO A 28 -8.02 13.92 15.03
N ALA A 29 -6.71 13.93 14.78
CA ALA A 29 -6.15 13.64 13.48
C ALA A 29 -6.71 12.30 12.98
N LYS A 30 -7.16 12.27 11.72
CA LYS A 30 -7.66 11.03 11.11
C LYS A 30 -6.57 9.98 11.14
N THR A 31 -6.92 8.77 11.57
CA THR A 31 -6.04 7.60 11.49
C THR A 31 -5.71 7.27 10.04
N THR A 32 -4.59 6.59 9.79
CA THR A 32 -4.20 6.14 8.45
C THR A 32 -5.29 5.28 7.81
N GLY A 33 -5.91 4.35 8.55
CA GLY A 33 -7.06 3.57 8.06
C GLY A 33 -8.24 4.44 7.62
N GLN A 34 -8.58 5.50 8.36
CA GLN A 34 -9.62 6.46 7.96
C GLN A 34 -9.24 7.25 6.70
N GLN A 35 -7.97 7.65 6.57
CA GLN A 35 -7.47 8.34 5.38
C GLN A 35 -7.53 7.42 4.15
N ILE A 36 -7.12 6.16 4.29
CA ILE A 36 -7.21 5.13 3.24
C ILE A 36 -8.65 4.91 2.81
N ALA A 37 -9.57 4.71 3.77
CA ALA A 37 -10.98 4.48 3.49
C ALA A 37 -11.60 5.65 2.71
N ALA A 38 -11.23 6.89 3.05
CA ALA A 38 -11.69 8.09 2.36
C ALA A 38 -11.07 8.26 0.96
N ALA A 39 -9.80 7.89 0.78
CA ALA A 39 -9.08 8.05 -0.48
C ALA A 39 -9.39 6.95 -1.51
N ARG A 40 -9.74 5.75 -1.07
CA ARG A 40 -9.94 4.58 -1.93
C ARG A 40 -10.94 4.82 -3.09
N PRO A 41 -12.13 5.43 -2.88
CA PRO A 41 -13.05 5.71 -3.98
C PRO A 41 -12.46 6.67 -5.02
N ALA A 42 -11.72 7.69 -4.58
CA ALA A 42 -11.12 8.68 -5.46
C ALA A 42 -9.98 8.08 -6.29
N ILE A 43 -9.14 7.24 -5.69
CA ILE A 43 -8.09 6.49 -6.40
C ILE A 43 -8.72 5.53 -7.42
N LYS A 44 -9.77 4.81 -7.04
CA LYS A 44 -10.50 3.92 -7.96
C LYS A 44 -11.07 4.69 -9.15
N ALA A 45 -11.79 5.79 -8.89
CA ALA A 45 -12.37 6.61 -9.95
C ALA A 45 -11.31 7.19 -10.90
N ALA A 46 -10.16 7.61 -10.37
CA ALA A 46 -9.04 8.08 -11.19
C ALA A 46 -8.45 6.95 -12.06
N ASN A 47 -8.26 5.75 -11.49
CA ASN A 47 -7.79 4.58 -12.26
C ASN A 47 -8.80 4.15 -13.34
N ASP A 48 -10.09 4.09 -13.02
CA ASP A 48 -11.15 3.75 -13.99
C ASP A 48 -11.19 4.77 -15.15
N ALA A 49 -10.86 6.03 -14.87
CA ALA A 49 -10.76 7.11 -15.86
C ALA A 49 -9.38 7.18 -16.56
N PHE A 50 -8.45 6.27 -16.28
CA PHE A 50 -7.06 6.28 -16.76
C PHE A 50 -6.25 7.54 -16.36
N ASP A 51 -6.73 8.30 -15.37
CA ASP A 51 -6.04 9.42 -14.73
C ASP A 51 -5.06 8.91 -13.66
N PHE A 52 -4.07 8.16 -14.12
CA PHE A 52 -3.09 7.49 -13.26
C PHE A 52 -2.18 8.46 -12.51
N GLU A 53 -1.99 9.68 -13.02
CA GLU A 53 -1.21 10.71 -12.35
C GLU A 53 -1.94 11.21 -11.09
N LYS A 54 -3.24 11.51 -11.21
CA LYS A 54 -4.07 11.83 -10.04
C LYS A 54 -4.14 10.67 -9.06
N ALA A 55 -4.34 9.44 -9.54
CA ALA A 55 -4.34 8.26 -8.69
C ALA A 55 -3.03 8.12 -7.89
N GLN A 56 -1.89 8.34 -8.55
CA GLN A 56 -0.57 8.35 -7.91
C GLN A 56 -0.42 9.47 -6.89
N GLN A 57 -0.80 10.70 -7.21
CA GLN A 57 -0.71 11.81 -6.26
C GLN A 57 -1.51 11.54 -4.98
N ILE A 58 -2.73 11.03 -5.10
CA ILE A 58 -3.56 10.68 -3.94
C ILE A 58 -2.92 9.53 -3.15
N ALA A 59 -2.47 8.47 -3.82
CA ALA A 59 -1.86 7.31 -3.15
C ALA A 59 -0.56 7.66 -2.41
N LEU A 60 0.30 8.48 -3.02
CA LEU A 60 1.54 8.95 -2.38
C LEU A 60 1.25 9.87 -1.19
N GLY A 61 0.15 10.63 -1.23
CA GLY A 61 -0.30 11.47 -0.11
C GLY A 61 -0.77 10.69 1.13
N LEU A 62 -0.97 9.37 1.03
CA LEU A 62 -1.31 8.50 2.15
C LEU A 62 -0.08 7.97 2.88
N LEU A 63 1.11 8.09 2.29
CA LEU A 63 2.32 7.54 2.86
C LEU A 63 2.74 8.33 4.10
N PRO A 64 3.18 7.64 5.17
CA PRO A 64 3.68 8.34 6.34
C PRO A 64 4.98 9.08 6.00
N THR A 65 5.17 10.27 6.57
CA THR A 65 6.39 11.07 6.37
C THR A 65 7.61 10.48 7.09
N THR A 66 7.37 9.71 8.15
CA THR A 66 8.38 8.99 8.93
C THR A 66 8.01 7.52 9.03
N LYS A 67 9.02 6.64 9.18
CA LYS A 67 8.76 5.23 9.44
C LYS A 67 7.93 5.09 10.73
N PRO A 68 6.80 4.37 10.72
CA PRO A 68 6.01 4.15 11.94
C PRO A 68 6.82 3.31 12.94
N THR A 69 6.59 3.53 14.24
CA THR A 69 7.24 2.74 15.31
C THR A 69 6.26 1.72 15.85
N PHE A 70 6.70 0.47 16.02
CA PHE A 70 5.90 -0.56 16.65
C PHE A 70 6.01 -0.46 18.17
N ASP A 71 4.88 -0.36 18.87
CA ASP A 71 4.83 -0.34 20.33
C ASP A 71 4.43 -1.72 20.86
N ALA A 72 5.38 -2.41 21.50
CA ALA A 72 5.18 -3.70 22.14
C ALA A 72 5.19 -3.63 23.69
N THR A 73 5.01 -2.44 24.27
CA THR A 73 5.09 -2.22 25.74
C THR A 73 3.98 -2.94 26.50
N SER A 74 2.84 -3.19 25.86
CA SER A 74 1.72 -3.94 26.43
C SER A 74 0.99 -4.74 25.35
N VAL A 75 0.16 -5.72 25.74
CA VAL A 75 -0.69 -6.48 24.81
C VAL A 75 -1.58 -5.55 24.00
N ARG A 76 -2.19 -4.55 24.66
CA ARG A 76 -3.02 -3.55 23.99
C ARG A 76 -2.24 -2.71 22.99
N ALA A 77 -1.02 -2.28 23.35
CA ALA A 77 -0.17 -1.51 22.45
C ALA A 77 0.30 -2.35 21.24
N ALA A 78 0.64 -3.62 21.46
CA ALA A 78 1.04 -4.54 20.40
C ALA A 78 -0.11 -4.81 19.42
N ASP A 79 -1.32 -5.01 19.92
CA ASP A 79 -2.54 -5.16 19.12
C ASP A 79 -2.83 -3.90 18.28
N GLN A 80 -2.81 -2.72 18.92
CA GLN A 80 -3.01 -1.45 18.23
C GLN A 80 -1.93 -1.18 17.18
N SER A 81 -0.67 -1.48 17.48
CA SER A 81 0.46 -1.34 16.56
C SER A 81 0.32 -2.29 15.36
N THR A 82 -0.13 -3.53 15.58
CA THR A 82 -0.37 -4.52 14.51
C THR A 82 -1.43 -4.00 13.52
N LYS A 83 -2.52 -3.41 14.03
CA LYS A 83 -3.56 -2.80 13.19
C LYS A 83 -3.05 -1.57 12.44
N ALA A 84 -2.31 -0.69 13.10
CA ALA A 84 -1.72 0.49 12.46
C ALA A 84 -0.72 0.11 11.36
N TYR A 85 0.12 -0.91 11.61
CA TYR A 85 1.07 -1.43 10.62
C TYR A 85 0.37 -2.00 9.39
N ALA A 86 -0.77 -2.67 9.55
CA ALA A 86 -1.56 -3.13 8.42
C ALA A 86 -2.14 -1.96 7.59
N ASP A 87 -2.57 -0.87 8.23
CA ASP A 87 -2.98 0.34 7.51
C ASP A 87 -1.80 0.95 6.73
N TYR A 88 -0.63 1.08 7.34
CA TYR A 88 0.57 1.58 6.63
C TYR A 88 0.96 0.68 5.47
N THR A 89 0.93 -0.63 5.67
CA THR A 89 1.21 -1.63 4.63
C THR A 89 0.26 -1.46 3.44
N MET A 90 -1.04 -1.23 3.70
CA MET A 90 -2.03 -0.95 2.67
C MET A 90 -1.76 0.38 1.93
N ALA A 91 -1.35 1.44 2.64
CA ALA A 91 -0.96 2.71 2.01
C ALA A 91 0.20 2.53 1.02
N TYR A 92 1.25 1.80 1.43
CA TYR A 92 2.38 1.47 0.56
C TYR A 92 1.97 0.58 -0.62
N TYR A 93 1.07 -0.38 -0.41
CA TYR A 93 0.53 -1.19 -1.49
C TYR A 93 -0.25 -0.35 -2.52
N MET A 94 -1.05 0.61 -2.07
CA MET A 94 -1.76 1.54 -2.96
C MET A 94 -0.79 2.42 -3.75
N ALA A 95 0.30 2.88 -3.13
CA ALA A 95 1.37 3.61 -3.81
C ALA A 95 2.09 2.74 -4.86
N TYR A 96 2.35 1.47 -4.55
CA TYR A 96 2.84 0.49 -5.53
C TYR A 96 1.92 0.40 -6.73
N GLN A 97 0.62 0.13 -6.53
CA GLN A 97 -0.34 -0.02 -7.62
C GLN A 97 -0.42 1.23 -8.50
N ALA A 98 -0.39 2.42 -7.90
CA ALA A 98 -0.44 3.66 -8.66
C ALA A 98 0.86 3.93 -9.45
N CYS A 99 2.03 3.61 -8.88
CA CYS A 99 3.30 3.62 -9.62
C CYS A 99 3.31 2.58 -10.75
N ASP A 100 2.70 1.42 -10.53
CA ASP A 100 2.60 0.36 -11.53
C ASP A 100 1.80 0.81 -12.75
N ASN A 101 0.63 1.41 -12.52
CA ASN A 101 -0.21 2.01 -13.56
C ASN A 101 0.51 3.15 -14.31
N MET A 102 1.42 3.85 -13.63
CA MET A 102 2.27 4.89 -14.23
C MET A 102 3.48 4.35 -15.00
N GLY A 103 3.71 3.02 -15.01
CA GLY A 103 4.90 2.42 -15.61
C GLY A 103 6.20 2.69 -14.83
N GLN A 104 6.10 3.19 -13.60
CA GLN A 104 7.23 3.48 -12.70
C GLN A 104 7.57 2.25 -11.86
N TRP A 105 7.88 1.14 -12.52
CA TRP A 105 7.95 -0.18 -11.87
C TRP A 105 9.01 -0.28 -10.78
N GLU A 106 10.18 0.33 -10.95
CA GLU A 106 11.23 0.33 -9.92
C GLU A 106 10.75 1.04 -8.65
N LYS A 107 10.12 2.21 -8.80
CA LYS A 107 9.55 2.97 -7.68
C LYS A 107 8.38 2.22 -7.04
N GLY A 108 7.52 1.61 -7.85
CA GLY A 108 6.45 0.74 -7.36
C GLY A 108 6.99 -0.43 -6.55
N ARG A 109 8.04 -1.09 -7.03
CA ARG A 109 8.74 -2.18 -6.33
C ARG A 109 9.30 -1.73 -4.98
N GLU A 110 9.89 -0.54 -4.88
CA GLU A 110 10.37 0.01 -3.61
C GLU A 110 9.24 0.17 -2.58
N TYR A 111 8.07 0.66 -3.01
CA TYR A 111 6.90 0.74 -2.12
C TYR A 111 6.37 -0.64 -1.72
N LEU A 112 6.32 -1.58 -2.66
CA LEU A 112 5.88 -2.95 -2.37
C LEU A 112 6.85 -3.66 -1.39
N LYS A 113 8.17 -3.47 -1.57
CA LYS A 113 9.17 -3.94 -0.63
C LYS A 113 8.96 -3.33 0.76
N THR A 114 8.71 -2.02 0.83
CA THR A 114 8.44 -1.33 2.10
C THR A 114 7.18 -1.87 2.79
N ALA A 115 6.12 -2.15 2.04
CA ALA A 115 4.94 -2.83 2.56
C ALA A 115 5.28 -4.22 3.14
N CYS A 116 6.04 -5.03 2.40
CA CYS A 116 6.49 -6.35 2.85
C CYS A 116 7.35 -6.27 4.13
N ASP A 117 8.29 -5.33 4.19
CA ASP A 117 9.16 -5.11 5.36
C ASP A 117 8.33 -4.69 6.60
N LEU A 118 7.34 -3.81 6.44
CA LEU A 118 6.43 -3.42 7.53
C LEU A 118 5.57 -4.59 8.00
N ALA A 119 4.99 -5.37 7.07
CA ALA A 119 4.20 -6.55 7.43
C ALA A 119 5.05 -7.57 8.21
N LYS A 120 6.31 -7.77 7.79
CA LYS A 120 7.28 -8.62 8.49
C LYS A 120 7.58 -8.10 9.89
N GLU A 121 7.89 -6.80 10.02
CA GLU A 121 8.19 -6.15 11.31
C GLU A 121 7.00 -6.24 12.27
N SER A 122 5.77 -6.11 11.79
CA SER A 122 4.56 -6.29 12.59
C SER A 122 4.46 -7.71 13.15
N VAL A 123 4.74 -8.73 12.34
CA VAL A 123 4.77 -10.13 12.78
C VAL A 123 5.84 -10.33 13.84
N GLU A 124 7.08 -9.93 13.54
CA GLU A 124 8.23 -10.15 14.42
C GLU A 124 8.08 -9.43 15.76
N SER A 125 7.59 -8.19 15.75
CA SER A 125 7.47 -7.34 16.94
C SER A 125 6.24 -7.69 17.79
N GLY A 126 5.12 -8.07 17.17
CA GLY A 126 3.89 -8.43 17.86
C GLY A 126 3.88 -9.85 18.43
N LYS A 127 4.65 -10.78 17.83
CA LYS A 127 4.57 -12.22 18.10
C LYS A 127 4.65 -12.57 19.58
N ALA A 128 5.66 -12.06 20.28
CA ALA A 128 5.90 -12.42 21.68
C ALA A 128 4.72 -12.02 22.58
N LYS A 129 4.28 -10.76 22.50
CA LYS A 129 3.22 -10.22 23.37
C LYS A 129 1.84 -10.80 23.08
N LEU A 130 1.49 -10.99 21.81
CA LEU A 130 0.20 -11.58 21.45
C LEU A 130 0.15 -13.08 21.75
N THR A 131 1.29 -13.78 21.64
CA THR A 131 1.41 -15.20 22.06
C THR A 131 1.25 -15.34 23.57
N GLU A 132 1.94 -14.50 24.36
CA GLU A 132 1.81 -14.45 25.81
C GLU A 132 0.34 -14.24 26.22
N ALA A 133 -0.33 -13.23 25.65
CA ALA A 133 -1.75 -12.97 25.91
C ALA A 133 -2.64 -14.17 25.58
N ARG A 134 -2.49 -14.75 24.38
CA ARG A 134 -3.24 -15.93 23.96
C ARG A 134 -3.09 -17.08 24.98
N ASP A 135 -1.86 -17.35 25.41
CA ASP A 135 -1.56 -18.47 26.29
C ASP A 135 -2.09 -18.23 27.71
N ASP A 136 -2.03 -16.99 28.20
CA ASP A 136 -2.65 -16.61 29.47
C ASP A 136 -4.17 -16.80 29.45
N TYR A 137 -4.85 -16.34 28.40
CA TYR A 137 -6.30 -16.52 28.25
C TYR A 137 -6.67 -18.01 28.10
N LYS A 138 -5.89 -18.81 27.36
CA LYS A 138 -6.09 -20.27 27.31
C LYS A 138 -5.93 -20.93 28.68
N LYS A 139 -4.93 -20.52 29.45
CA LYS A 139 -4.69 -21.03 30.79
C LYS A 139 -5.85 -20.70 31.73
N LEU A 140 -6.35 -19.46 31.70
CA LEU A 140 -7.50 -19.03 32.49
C LEU A 140 -8.77 -19.81 32.10
N ALA A 141 -9.05 -19.98 30.82
CA ALA A 141 -10.16 -20.80 30.34
C ALA A 141 -10.05 -22.26 30.86
N GLY A 142 -8.85 -22.84 30.80
CA GLY A 142 -8.57 -24.17 31.33
C GLY A 142 -8.78 -24.28 32.84
N GLN A 143 -8.50 -23.23 33.62
CA GLN A 143 -8.78 -23.20 35.06
C GLN A 143 -10.28 -23.22 35.36
N PHE A 144 -11.08 -22.42 34.65
CA PHE A 144 -12.54 -22.44 34.81
C PHE A 144 -13.16 -23.75 34.32
N GLN A 145 -12.65 -24.33 33.24
CA GLN A 145 -13.06 -25.67 32.81
C GLN A 145 -12.76 -26.71 33.89
N ALA A 146 -11.57 -26.69 34.49
CA ALA A 146 -11.23 -27.62 35.57
C ALA A 146 -12.11 -27.45 36.81
N LEU A 147 -12.57 -26.23 37.12
CA LEU A 147 -13.55 -26.00 38.19
C LEU A 147 -14.92 -26.60 37.84
N LEU A 148 -15.39 -26.43 36.60
CA LEU A 148 -16.63 -27.03 36.13
C LEU A 148 -16.55 -28.56 36.15
N ASP A 149 -15.42 -29.14 35.70
CA ASP A 149 -15.21 -30.59 35.68
C ASP A 149 -15.17 -31.20 37.08
N ARG A 150 -14.44 -30.56 38.01
CA ARG A 150 -14.37 -30.99 39.42
C ARG A 150 -15.74 -30.98 40.11
N ASN A 151 -16.65 -30.13 39.65
CA ASN A 151 -17.99 -30.00 40.21
C ASN A 151 -19.08 -30.55 39.29
N ALA A 152 -18.74 -31.37 38.29
CA ALA A 152 -19.66 -31.74 37.21
C ALA A 152 -20.95 -32.40 37.69
N GLU A 153 -20.87 -33.30 38.68
CA GLU A 153 -22.04 -33.97 39.26
C GLU A 153 -22.95 -32.98 40.02
N ALA A 154 -22.36 -32.09 40.83
CA ALA A 154 -23.10 -31.06 41.57
C ALA A 154 -23.75 -30.04 40.61
N VAL A 155 -23.02 -29.64 39.57
CA VAL A 155 -23.53 -28.76 38.50
C VAL A 155 -24.70 -29.42 37.78
N ALA A 156 -24.60 -30.70 37.42
CA ALA A 156 -25.67 -31.44 36.76
C ALA A 156 -26.91 -31.56 37.66
N ALA A 157 -26.72 -31.87 38.95
CA ALA A 157 -27.80 -31.96 39.93
C ALA A 157 -28.52 -30.61 40.10
N LEU A 158 -27.77 -29.50 40.21
CA LEU A 158 -28.34 -28.16 40.28
C LEU A 158 -29.12 -27.79 39.02
N LYS A 159 -28.60 -28.12 37.83
CA LYS A 159 -29.26 -27.81 36.55
C LYS A 159 -30.53 -28.63 36.30
N ALA A 160 -30.63 -29.82 36.90
CA ALA A 160 -31.80 -30.70 36.74
C ALA A 160 -33.01 -30.28 37.60
N LYS A 161 -32.81 -29.43 38.61
CA LYS A 161 -33.89 -28.97 39.49
C LYS A 161 -34.74 -27.88 38.82
N SER A 162 -36.06 -28.02 38.91
CA SER A 162 -37.02 -27.02 38.43
C SER A 162 -37.18 -25.82 39.38
N LYS A 163 -36.78 -25.98 40.65
CA LYS A 163 -36.74 -24.93 41.67
C LYS A 163 -35.53 -25.16 42.57
N LEU A 164 -34.76 -24.10 42.80
CA LEU A 164 -33.58 -24.11 43.65
C LEU A 164 -33.94 -23.52 45.03
N GLU A 165 -33.28 -24.01 46.07
CA GLU A 165 -33.27 -23.36 47.38
C GLU A 165 -32.27 -22.18 47.38
N ASP A 166 -32.39 -21.23 48.31
CA ASP A 166 -31.61 -19.98 48.29
C ASP A 166 -30.07 -20.20 48.21
N TYR A 167 -29.53 -21.21 48.91
CA TYR A 167 -28.09 -21.54 48.83
C TYR A 167 -27.71 -22.23 47.50
N GLU A 168 -28.67 -22.91 46.86
CA GLU A 168 -28.49 -23.53 45.55
C GLU A 168 -28.54 -22.50 44.43
N GLU A 169 -29.33 -21.43 44.59
CA GLU A 169 -29.31 -20.27 43.70
C GLU A 169 -27.96 -19.56 43.72
N ALA A 170 -27.36 -19.39 44.92
CA ALA A 170 -26.01 -18.85 45.06
C ALA A 170 -24.98 -19.75 44.36
N SER A 171 -25.08 -21.07 44.53
CA SER A 171 -24.20 -22.04 43.87
C SER A 171 -24.36 -22.02 42.34
N MET A 172 -25.60 -21.98 41.84
CA MET A 172 -25.89 -21.86 40.41
C MET A 172 -25.36 -20.54 39.81
N THR A 173 -25.37 -19.45 40.59
CA THR A 173 -24.80 -18.17 40.17
C THR A 173 -23.28 -18.27 39.97
N MET A 174 -22.57 -18.96 40.88
CA MET A 174 -21.13 -19.22 40.71
C MET A 174 -20.84 -20.07 39.47
N VAL A 175 -21.64 -21.11 39.23
CA VAL A 175 -21.50 -21.97 38.04
C VAL A 175 -21.65 -21.14 36.76
N LYS A 176 -22.67 -20.27 36.69
CA LYS A 176 -22.88 -19.37 35.55
C LYS A 176 -21.71 -18.41 35.36
N ASP A 177 -21.13 -17.86 36.45
CA ASP A 177 -19.92 -17.03 36.37
C ASP A 177 -18.72 -17.81 35.82
N TRP A 178 -18.49 -19.05 36.26
CA TRP A 178 -17.41 -19.88 35.73
C TRP A 178 -17.59 -20.19 34.24
N GLU A 179 -18.81 -20.53 33.81
CA GLU A 179 -19.14 -20.76 32.40
C GLU A 179 -18.91 -19.50 31.55
N ALA A 180 -19.39 -18.35 32.03
CA ALA A 180 -19.21 -17.06 31.37
C ALA A 180 -17.73 -16.67 31.26
N ARG A 181 -16.96 -16.83 32.34
CA ARG A 181 -15.52 -16.55 32.35
C ARG A 181 -14.76 -17.49 31.45
N LYS A 182 -15.07 -18.79 31.44
CA LYS A 182 -14.47 -19.73 30.49
C LYS A 182 -14.70 -19.26 29.05
N ALA A 183 -15.96 -18.99 28.70
CA ALA A 183 -16.33 -18.57 27.35
C ALA A 183 -15.63 -17.27 26.92
N GLU A 184 -15.58 -16.27 27.81
CA GLU A 184 -14.90 -15.00 27.52
C GLU A 184 -13.39 -15.19 27.35
N ASN A 185 -12.74 -16.01 28.19
CA ASN A 185 -11.31 -16.31 28.05
C ASN A 185 -11.01 -17.08 26.75
N ASP A 186 -11.82 -18.07 26.37
CA ASP A 186 -11.70 -18.78 25.09
C ASP A 186 -11.81 -17.82 23.90
N LYS A 187 -12.74 -16.86 23.97
CA LYS A 187 -12.92 -15.83 22.95
C LYS A 187 -11.69 -14.93 22.81
N TRP A 188 -11.10 -14.47 23.91
CA TRP A 188 -9.88 -13.66 23.85
C TRP A 188 -8.67 -14.45 23.36
N ALA A 189 -8.52 -15.70 23.78
CA ALA A 189 -7.50 -16.58 23.23
C ALA A 189 -7.64 -16.76 21.71
N ALA A 190 -8.87 -16.99 21.22
CA ALA A 190 -9.14 -17.10 19.78
C ALA A 190 -8.87 -15.78 19.04
N PHE A 191 -9.20 -14.64 19.65
CA PHE A 191 -8.92 -13.31 19.10
C PHE A 191 -7.42 -13.07 18.89
N PHE A 192 -6.58 -13.30 19.90
CA PHE A 192 -5.12 -13.11 19.74
C PHE A 192 -4.49 -14.10 18.77
N GLN A 193 -5.00 -15.34 18.71
CA GLN A 193 -4.58 -16.29 17.68
C GLN A 193 -4.95 -15.79 16.27
N TYR A 194 -6.16 -15.25 16.10
CA TYR A 194 -6.59 -14.68 14.83
C TYR A 194 -5.68 -13.53 14.39
N ASP A 195 -5.32 -12.61 15.29
CA ASP A 195 -4.45 -11.48 14.96
C ASP A 195 -3.04 -11.94 14.54
N LEU A 196 -2.48 -12.94 15.23
CA LEU A 196 -1.20 -13.56 14.85
C LEU A 196 -1.28 -14.18 13.44
N ASP A 197 -2.32 -14.97 13.18
CA ASP A 197 -2.50 -15.65 11.89
C ASP A 197 -2.79 -14.66 10.76
N TRP A 198 -3.49 -13.57 11.05
CA TRP A 198 -3.79 -12.53 10.08
C TRP A 198 -2.56 -11.71 9.72
N ALA A 199 -1.75 -11.31 10.70
CA ALA A 199 -0.49 -10.60 10.47
C ALA A 199 0.48 -11.46 9.64
N GLN A 200 0.59 -12.76 9.97
CA GLN A 200 1.40 -13.70 9.19
C GLN A 200 0.89 -13.84 7.74
N ARG A 201 -0.43 -14.00 7.55
CA ARG A 201 -1.02 -14.09 6.21
C ARG A 201 -0.77 -12.83 5.38
N GLN A 202 -0.88 -11.64 5.98
CA GLN A 202 -0.54 -10.40 5.29
C GLN A 202 0.92 -10.40 4.81
N TYR A 203 1.87 -10.75 5.69
CA TYR A 203 3.28 -10.83 5.29
C TYR A 203 3.49 -11.82 4.14
N ASP A 204 2.91 -13.02 4.23
CA ASP A 204 3.07 -14.06 3.21
C ASP A 204 2.49 -13.61 1.85
N ASP A 205 1.37 -12.90 1.84
CA ASP A 205 0.76 -12.38 0.62
C ASP A 205 1.59 -11.25 -0.01
N PHE A 206 2.10 -10.30 0.79
CA PHE A 206 3.00 -9.26 0.28
C PHE A 206 4.32 -9.82 -0.23
N LYS A 207 4.84 -10.86 0.42
CA LYS A 207 6.03 -11.57 -0.06
C LYS A 207 5.80 -12.19 -1.43
N LYS A 208 4.69 -12.90 -1.63
CA LYS A 208 4.32 -13.46 -2.94
C LYS A 208 4.20 -12.38 -4.00
N PHE A 209 3.57 -11.24 -3.68
CA PHE A 209 3.45 -10.12 -4.62
C PHE A 209 4.82 -9.53 -4.98
N LEU A 210 5.72 -9.37 -4.01
CA LEU A 210 7.07 -8.89 -4.26
C LEU A 210 7.86 -9.84 -5.16
N ASP A 211 7.81 -11.14 -4.89
CA ASP A 211 8.50 -12.16 -5.70
C ASP A 211 7.95 -12.21 -7.14
N ALA A 212 6.64 -12.06 -7.31
CA ALA A 212 5.99 -11.96 -8.62
C ALA A 212 6.42 -10.69 -9.37
N GLN A 213 6.48 -9.55 -8.68
CA GLN A 213 6.91 -8.28 -9.27
C GLN A 213 8.39 -8.31 -9.69
N ASP A 214 9.26 -8.90 -8.86
CA ASP A 214 10.68 -9.08 -9.17
C ASP A 214 10.87 -9.99 -10.39
N SER A 215 10.10 -11.06 -10.47
CA SER A 215 10.08 -11.96 -11.62
C SER A 215 9.61 -11.25 -12.90
N ARG A 216 8.56 -10.41 -12.81
CA ARG A 216 8.03 -9.64 -13.94
C ARG A 216 9.05 -8.64 -14.47
N ILE A 217 9.65 -7.83 -13.58
CA ILE A 217 10.68 -6.84 -13.94
C ILE A 217 11.89 -7.54 -14.55
N LYS A 218 12.35 -8.67 -13.98
CA LYS A 218 13.45 -9.45 -14.52
C LYS A 218 13.14 -9.97 -15.93
N GLY A 219 11.97 -10.58 -16.14
CA GLY A 219 11.55 -11.10 -17.44
C GLY A 219 11.49 -10.02 -18.52
N GLN A 220 10.92 -8.86 -18.20
CA GLN A 220 10.88 -7.73 -19.14
C GLN A 220 12.27 -7.16 -19.43
N ASN A 221 13.16 -7.09 -18.44
CA ASN A 221 14.55 -6.68 -18.66
C ASN A 221 15.32 -7.69 -19.53
N GLU A 222 15.06 -8.99 -19.38
CA GLU A 222 15.63 -10.03 -20.24
C GLU A 222 15.10 -9.95 -21.67
N GLU A 223 13.82 -9.66 -21.88
CA GLU A 223 13.26 -9.39 -23.21
C GLU A 223 13.88 -8.14 -23.84
N ILE A 224 14.05 -7.07 -23.06
CA ILE A 224 14.76 -5.86 -23.49
C ILE A 224 16.20 -6.23 -23.91
N ALA A 225 16.92 -7.00 -23.11
CA ALA A 225 18.29 -7.43 -23.41
C ALA A 225 18.37 -8.31 -24.65
N LYS A 226 17.44 -9.27 -24.82
CA LYS A 226 17.35 -10.12 -26.02
C LYS A 226 17.08 -9.29 -27.27
N PHE A 227 16.18 -8.31 -27.18
CA PHE A 227 15.90 -7.40 -28.28
C PHE A 227 17.12 -6.55 -28.64
N ILE A 228 17.81 -5.97 -27.65
CA ILE A 228 19.06 -5.23 -27.84
C ILE A 228 20.09 -6.13 -28.54
N LEU A 229 20.29 -7.36 -28.07
CA LEU A 229 21.22 -8.32 -28.68
C LEU A 229 20.82 -8.72 -30.12
N GLN A 230 19.54 -8.95 -30.40
CA GLN A 230 19.08 -9.24 -31.76
C GLN A 230 19.26 -8.04 -32.67
N ARG A 231 19.03 -6.83 -32.17
CA ARG A 231 19.26 -5.60 -32.91
C ARG A 231 20.75 -5.34 -33.09
N ASP A 232 21.59 -5.60 -32.11
CA ASP A 232 23.05 -5.49 -32.19
C ASP A 232 23.62 -6.53 -33.16
N LYS A 233 23.05 -7.73 -33.22
CA LYS A 233 23.38 -8.72 -34.25
C LYS A 233 22.98 -8.22 -35.63
N LYS A 234 21.75 -7.71 -35.78
CA LYS A 234 21.28 -7.11 -37.04
C LYS A 234 22.09 -5.86 -37.41
N ILE A 235 22.54 -5.09 -36.43
CA ILE A 235 23.46 -3.94 -36.60
C ILE A 235 24.84 -4.43 -36.97
N LYS A 236 25.36 -5.54 -36.44
CA LYS A 236 26.64 -6.11 -36.90
C LYS A 236 26.55 -6.68 -38.32
N ASP A 237 25.43 -7.31 -38.65
CA ASP A 237 25.14 -7.78 -40.01
C ASP A 237 24.98 -6.58 -40.95
N MET A 238 24.37 -5.48 -40.47
CA MET A 238 24.31 -4.20 -41.18
C MET A 238 25.64 -3.45 -41.14
N ASP A 239 26.51 -3.57 -40.14
CA ASP A 239 27.85 -2.95 -40.02
C ASP A 239 28.81 -3.65 -40.98
N ALA A 240 28.57 -4.92 -41.30
CA ALA A 240 29.22 -5.60 -42.41
C ALA A 240 28.76 -5.04 -43.78
N GLU A 241 27.52 -4.54 -43.90
CA GLU A 241 27.03 -3.80 -45.07
C GLU A 241 27.41 -2.29 -45.06
N VAL A 242 27.52 -1.68 -43.88
CA VAL A 242 27.79 -0.26 -43.57
C VAL A 242 29.29 -0.01 -43.39
N ALA A 243 30.15 -1.03 -43.34
CA ALA A 243 31.57 -0.90 -43.67
C ALA A 243 31.81 -0.33 -45.09
N LYS A 244 30.75 -0.15 -45.89
CA LYS A 244 30.73 0.61 -47.14
C LYS A 244 30.23 2.07 -47.03
N PHE A 245 29.67 2.52 -45.89
CA PHE A 245 29.16 3.89 -45.69
C PHE A 245 29.18 4.30 -44.20
N THR A 246 29.95 5.32 -43.85
CA THR A 246 30.23 5.79 -42.48
C THR A 246 29.06 6.47 -41.72
N VAL A 247 29.14 6.41 -40.37
CA VAL A 247 28.81 7.44 -39.32
C VAL A 247 27.73 7.08 -38.27
N GLU A 248 28.22 6.86 -37.03
CA GLU A 248 27.84 7.34 -35.67
C GLU A 248 26.37 7.46 -35.14
N GLN A 249 26.20 6.92 -33.91
CA GLN A 249 25.40 7.38 -32.75
C GLN A 249 23.94 7.82 -32.97
N HIS A 250 22.89 7.03 -32.59
CA HIS A 250 21.57 7.52 -32.08
C HIS A 250 20.50 6.40 -31.89
N HIS A 251 20.36 5.66 -30.76
CA HIS A 251 19.35 4.56 -30.79
C HIS A 251 18.61 4.09 -29.50
N LYS A 252 18.45 4.92 -28.46
CA LYS A 252 17.46 4.60 -27.38
C LYS A 252 16.05 5.12 -27.71
N SER A 253 15.95 6.30 -28.33
CA SER A 253 14.65 6.91 -28.65
C SER A 253 13.89 6.25 -29.80
N GLN A 254 14.64 5.76 -30.81
CA GLN A 254 14.07 4.99 -31.92
C GLN A 254 13.56 3.60 -31.48
N TRP A 255 14.02 3.07 -30.35
CA TRP A 255 13.60 1.76 -29.85
C TRP A 255 12.19 1.81 -29.28
N ALA A 256 11.92 2.74 -28.36
CA ALA A 256 10.63 2.83 -27.71
C ALA A 256 9.51 3.13 -28.73
N GLU A 257 9.82 3.97 -29.72
CA GLU A 257 8.97 4.21 -30.89
C GLU A 257 8.73 2.94 -31.74
N GLY A 258 9.76 2.14 -31.98
CA GLY A 258 9.66 0.86 -32.69
C GLY A 258 8.78 -0.18 -31.97
N VAL A 259 8.80 -0.18 -30.63
CA VAL A 259 7.97 -1.08 -29.80
C VAL A 259 6.49 -0.72 -29.91
N VAL A 260 6.11 0.57 -29.78
CA VAL A 260 4.70 0.99 -29.86
C VAL A 260 4.10 0.94 -31.26
N THR A 261 4.93 1.01 -32.31
CA THR A 261 4.50 0.94 -33.71
C THR A 261 4.39 -0.50 -34.23
N THR A 262 4.88 -1.49 -33.46
CA THR A 262 4.80 -2.90 -33.81
C THR A 262 3.57 -3.54 -33.13
N PRO A 263 2.53 -3.97 -33.88
CA PRO A 263 1.27 -4.45 -33.30
C PRO A 263 1.42 -5.64 -32.34
N ALA A 264 2.42 -6.50 -32.56
CA ALA A 264 2.64 -7.69 -31.74
C ALA A 264 2.86 -7.36 -30.24
N TYR A 265 3.59 -6.29 -29.92
CA TYR A 265 3.85 -5.90 -28.53
C TYR A 265 2.61 -5.30 -27.86
N MET A 266 1.84 -4.51 -28.59
CA MET A 266 0.59 -3.93 -28.06
C MET A 266 -0.52 -4.98 -27.92
N ASN A 267 -0.53 -6.01 -28.77
CA ASN A 267 -1.49 -7.10 -28.71
C ASN A 267 -1.19 -8.12 -27.61
N ALA A 268 0.03 -8.15 -27.07
CA ALA A 268 0.39 -8.99 -25.92
C ALA A 268 -0.33 -8.57 -24.63
N PHE A 269 -0.84 -7.33 -24.58
CA PHE A 269 -1.63 -6.80 -23.47
C PHE A 269 -3.08 -6.64 -23.92
N PRO A 270 -3.99 -7.60 -23.66
CA PRO A 270 -5.36 -7.53 -24.19
C PRO A 270 -6.16 -6.39 -23.54
N GLU A 271 -5.92 -6.13 -22.26
CA GLU A 271 -6.64 -5.11 -21.48
C GLU A 271 -6.12 -3.70 -21.74
N LYS A 272 -7.04 -2.74 -21.80
CA LYS A 272 -6.69 -1.32 -22.04
C LYS A 272 -5.76 -0.77 -20.95
N ALA A 273 -5.99 -1.13 -19.68
CA ALA A 273 -5.18 -0.67 -18.56
C ALA A 273 -3.71 -1.10 -18.70
N ASP A 274 -3.48 -2.37 -19.05
CA ASP A 274 -2.14 -2.92 -19.24
C ASP A 274 -1.41 -2.26 -20.42
N LYS A 275 -2.13 -1.98 -21.53
CA LYS A 275 -1.58 -1.20 -22.66
C LYS A 275 -1.17 0.20 -22.24
N VAL A 276 -2.00 0.91 -21.46
CA VAL A 276 -1.69 2.26 -20.99
C VAL A 276 -0.47 2.25 -20.08
N ALA A 277 -0.40 1.31 -19.12
CA ALA A 277 0.74 1.16 -18.23
C ALA A 277 2.04 0.84 -19.01
N PHE A 278 1.96 -0.03 -20.01
CA PHE A 278 3.09 -0.38 -20.86
C PHE A 278 3.60 0.82 -21.68
N VAL A 279 2.72 1.60 -22.32
CA VAL A 279 3.16 2.79 -23.05
C VAL A 279 3.74 3.85 -22.11
N ARG A 280 3.14 4.05 -20.92
CA ARG A 280 3.71 4.95 -19.90
C ARG A 280 5.10 4.49 -19.44
N ARG A 281 5.34 3.17 -19.31
CA ARG A 281 6.67 2.63 -19.04
C ARG A 281 7.66 3.03 -20.14
N LEU A 282 7.28 2.92 -21.41
CA LEU A 282 8.13 3.33 -22.52
C LEU A 282 8.43 4.83 -22.46
N ILE A 283 7.45 5.67 -22.08
CA ILE A 283 7.66 7.11 -21.87
C ILE A 283 8.65 7.37 -20.71
N VAL A 284 8.59 6.60 -19.63
CA VAL A 284 9.59 6.71 -18.54
C VAL A 284 11.00 6.38 -19.04
N LEU A 285 11.13 5.42 -19.95
CA LEU A 285 12.41 5.04 -20.55
C LEU A 285 12.92 6.02 -21.61
N ASP A 286 12.02 6.72 -22.30
CA ASP A 286 12.32 7.70 -23.34
C ASP A 286 11.30 8.88 -23.31
N PRO A 287 11.48 9.83 -22.38
CA PRO A 287 10.48 10.89 -22.13
C PRO A 287 10.34 11.91 -23.26
N GLU A 288 11.36 12.02 -24.11
CA GLU A 288 11.40 13.01 -25.20
C GLU A 288 10.70 12.54 -26.48
N SER A 289 10.26 11.28 -26.56
CA SER A 289 9.63 10.76 -27.79
C SER A 289 8.18 11.26 -27.97
N PRO A 290 7.90 12.04 -29.04
CA PRO A 290 6.55 12.45 -29.35
C PRO A 290 5.69 11.27 -29.82
N ALA A 291 6.29 10.24 -30.41
CA ALA A 291 5.58 9.05 -30.88
C ALA A 291 4.97 8.26 -29.72
N LEU A 292 5.66 8.15 -28.59
CA LEU A 292 5.14 7.49 -27.38
C LEU A 292 3.97 8.27 -26.75
N ARG A 293 4.06 9.60 -26.74
CA ARG A 293 2.96 10.47 -26.26
C ARG A 293 1.72 10.33 -27.15
N GLN A 294 1.93 10.25 -28.47
CA GLN A 294 0.85 9.99 -29.41
C GLN A 294 0.27 8.57 -29.24
N ALA A 295 1.13 7.56 -29.04
CA ALA A 295 0.70 6.19 -28.74
C ALA A 295 -0.18 6.12 -27.49
N LEU A 296 0.21 6.82 -26.43
CA LEU A 296 -0.57 6.89 -25.20
C LEU A 296 -1.96 7.48 -25.47
N LYS A 297 -2.02 8.59 -26.22
CA LYS A 297 -3.29 9.20 -26.62
C LYS A 297 -4.15 8.24 -27.43
N ASP A 298 -3.57 7.56 -28.41
CA ASP A 298 -4.32 6.63 -29.27
C ASP A 298 -4.89 5.43 -28.48
N VAL A 299 -4.14 4.88 -27.52
CA VAL A 299 -4.64 3.83 -26.63
C VAL A 299 -5.76 4.35 -25.72
N LEU A 300 -5.63 5.57 -25.18
CA LEU A 300 -6.66 6.21 -24.36
C LEU A 300 -7.95 6.47 -25.15
N ASP A 301 -7.84 6.85 -26.42
CA ASP A 301 -8.97 7.05 -27.35
C ASP A 301 -9.58 5.72 -27.86
N GLY A 302 -9.03 4.56 -27.46
CA GLY A 302 -9.53 3.24 -27.85
C GLY A 302 -9.08 2.77 -29.23
N LYS A 303 -8.06 3.39 -29.82
CA LYS A 303 -7.47 2.94 -31.09
C LYS A 303 -6.51 1.78 -30.86
N SER A 304 -6.52 0.83 -31.78
CA SER A 304 -5.80 -0.45 -31.66
C SER A 304 -4.28 -0.34 -31.82
N GLY A 305 -3.73 0.83 -32.19
CA GLY A 305 -2.29 1.04 -32.31
C GLY A 305 -1.91 2.35 -32.99
N VAL A 306 -0.64 2.74 -32.85
CA VAL A 306 -0.02 3.80 -33.65
C VAL A 306 0.10 3.29 -35.08
N GLN A 307 -0.61 3.90 -36.02
CA GLN A 307 -0.38 3.60 -37.44
C GLN A 307 1.06 3.97 -37.78
N PRO A 308 1.88 3.05 -38.31
CA PRO A 308 3.21 3.41 -38.77
C PRO A 308 3.08 4.54 -39.79
N LYS A 309 3.85 5.62 -39.62
CA LYS A 309 3.90 6.70 -40.60
C LYS A 309 4.20 6.07 -41.95
N ALA A 310 3.26 6.20 -42.89
CA ALA A 310 3.42 5.66 -44.23
C ALA A 310 4.79 6.09 -44.77
N ALA A 311 5.62 5.12 -45.16
CA ALA A 311 6.91 5.40 -45.75
C ALA A 311 6.70 6.38 -46.90
N ALA A 312 7.33 7.55 -46.82
CA ALA A 312 7.28 8.54 -47.88
C ALA A 312 7.70 7.83 -49.17
N LYS A 313 6.76 7.68 -50.11
CA LYS A 313 6.99 6.97 -51.37
C LYS A 313 8.27 7.53 -51.99
N ALA A 314 9.30 6.69 -52.11
CA ALA A 314 10.46 7.01 -52.91
C ALA A 314 9.98 7.39 -54.30
N ARG A 315 10.14 8.68 -54.65
CA ARG A 315 9.94 9.17 -56.01
C ARG A 315 10.91 8.40 -56.90
N LYS A 316 10.40 7.46 -57.70
CA LYS A 316 11.16 6.86 -58.80
C LYS A 316 11.62 8.02 -59.69
N LYS A 317 12.95 8.18 -59.80
CA LYS A 317 13.58 8.89 -60.91
C LYS A 317 13.60 7.96 -62.12
#